data_AF-A0A1G7WNM2-F1
#
_entry.id   AF-A0A1G7WNM2-F1
#
_cell.length_a   1.000
_cell.length_b   1.000
_cell.length_c   1.000
_cell.angle_alpha   90.00
_cell.angle_beta   90.00
_cell.angle_gamma   90.00
#
_symmetry.space_group_name_H-M   'P 1'
#
loop_
_entity.id
_entity.type
_entity.pdbx_description
1 polymer ?
#
loop_
_entity_poly.entity_id
_entity_poly.type
_entity_poly.pdbx_seq_one_letter_code
_entity_poly.pdbx_strand_id
1 'polypeptide(L)'
;MQQQDFIEEAQLIEIIENQLSDGQPLKTKETLMRLMMTGTSREDAIAMMACAVSIEVFDVMKNDAEFNLKRYSQHLDELPDLSFMEGE
;
A
#
# COMPACT_ATOMS: atom_id res chain seq x y z
N MET A 1 2.57 -13.62 -26.39
CA MET A 1 1.62 -13.14 -25.37
C MET A 1 2.37 -12.09 -24.59
N GLN A 2 2.13 -10.80 -24.85
CA GLN A 2 2.64 -9.77 -23.95
C GLN A 2 1.67 -9.80 -22.77
N GLN A 3 2.04 -10.50 -21.70
CA GLN A 3 1.31 -10.40 -20.44
C GLN A 3 1.46 -8.94 -20.03
N GLN A 4 0.35 -8.20 -20.00
CA GLN A 4 0.38 -6.82 -19.49
C GLN A 4 0.80 -6.93 -18.02
N ASP A 5 2.02 -6.48 -17.73
CA ASP A 5 2.62 -6.42 -16.40
C ASP A 5 1.94 -5.31 -15.56
N PHE A 6 0.62 -5.37 -15.45
CA PHE A 6 -0.16 -4.47 -14.61
C PHE A 6 -0.70 -5.27 -13.45
N ILE A 7 -0.30 -4.91 -12.23
CA ILE A 7 -0.88 -5.49 -11.04
C ILE A 7 -2.27 -4.91 -10.85
N GLU A 8 -3.26 -5.81 -10.72
CA GLU A 8 -4.65 -5.43 -10.51
C GLU A 8 -4.88 -4.95 -9.07
N GLU A 9 -5.86 -4.07 -8.87
CA GLU A 9 -6.23 -3.55 -7.55
C GLU A 9 -6.50 -4.68 -6.53
N ALA A 10 -7.18 -5.74 -6.96
CA ALA A 10 -7.46 -6.90 -6.12
C ALA A 10 -6.18 -7.56 -5.57
N GLN A 11 -5.10 -7.58 -6.35
CA GLN A 11 -3.81 -8.12 -5.91
C GLN A 11 -3.12 -7.18 -4.92
N LEU A 12 -3.24 -5.86 -5.09
CA LEU A 12 -2.71 -4.89 -4.14
C LEU A 12 -3.43 -5.00 -2.79
N ILE A 13 -4.76 -5.15 -2.81
CA ILE A 13 -5.56 -5.41 -1.62
C ILE A 13 -5.12 -6.72 -0.96
N GLU A 14 -4.92 -7.79 -1.74
CA GLU A 14 -4.43 -9.07 -1.22
C GLU A 14 -3.06 -8.93 -0.55
N ILE A 15 -2.15 -8.12 -1.11
CA ILE A 15 -0.84 -7.82 -0.48
C ILE A 15 -1.05 -7.18 0.90
N ILE A 16 -1.94 -6.19 1.01
CA ILE A 16 -2.24 -5.54 2.30
C ILE A 16 -2.85 -6.54 3.29
N GLU A 17 -3.79 -7.37 2.86
CA GLU A 17 -4.39 -8.40 3.71
C GLU A 17 -3.36 -9.41 4.20
N ASN A 18 -2.43 -9.83 3.34
CA ASN A 18 -1.33 -10.71 3.71
C ASN A 18 -0.40 -10.04 4.73
N GLN A 19 -0.01 -8.78 4.52
CA GLN A 19 0.80 -8.02 5.48
C GLN A 19 0.10 -7.87 6.84
N LEU A 20 -1.21 -7.67 6.86
CA LEU A 20 -2.02 -7.58 8.08
C LEU A 20 -2.13 -8.95 8.78
N SER A 21 -2.30 -10.04 8.02
CA SER A 21 -2.31 -11.40 8.55
C SER A 21 -0.96 -11.73 9.18
N ASP A 22 0.12 -11.51 8.45
CA ASP A 22 1.50 -11.80 8.86
C ASP A 22 2.00 -10.85 9.96
N GLY A 23 1.38 -9.68 10.08
CA GLY A 23 1.80 -8.62 10.99
C GLY A 23 3.12 -7.98 10.61
N GLN A 24 3.49 -8.04 9.33
CA GLN A 24 4.73 -7.49 8.82
C GLN A 24 4.46 -6.67 7.54
N PRO A 25 4.96 -5.41 7.48
CA PRO A 25 5.61 -4.69 8.57
C PRO A 25 4.62 -4.34 9.68
N LEU A 26 5.07 -4.20 10.94
CA LEU A 26 4.21 -3.79 12.06
C LEU A 26 3.39 -2.52 11.76
N LYS A 27 3.97 -1.66 10.92
CA LYS A 27 3.38 -0.41 10.41
C LYS A 27 2.02 -0.60 9.75
N THR A 28 1.74 -1.72 9.09
CA THR A 28 0.44 -1.95 8.41
C THR A 28 -0.68 -2.07 9.43
N LYS A 29 -0.46 -2.80 10.53
CA LYS A 29 -1.43 -2.92 11.62
C LYS A 29 -1.67 -1.58 12.32
N GLU A 30 -0.58 -0.85 12.61
CA GLU A 30 -0.66 0.48 13.22
C GLU A 30 -1.46 1.45 12.35
N THR A 31 -1.21 1.43 11.04
CA THR A 31 -1.90 2.29 10.06
C THR A 31 -3.38 1.96 9.95
N LEU A 32 -3.72 0.68 9.83
CA LEU A 32 -5.13 0.25 9.79
C LEU A 32 -5.88 0.69 11.06
N MET A 33 -5.29 0.46 12.24
CA MET A 33 -5.89 0.89 13.51
C MET A 33 -6.08 2.40 13.56
N ARG A 34 -5.07 3.18 13.15
CA ARG A 34 -5.13 4.64 13.13
C ARG A 34 -6.29 5.15 12.26
N LEU A 35 -6.38 4.66 11.02
CA LEU A 35 -7.42 5.06 10.07
C LEU A 35 -8.82 4.70 10.58
N MET A 36 -8.99 3.49 11.12
CA MET A 36 -10.26 3.06 11.69
C MET A 36 -10.66 3.90 12.92
N MET A 37 -9.71 4.26 13.78
CA MET A 37 -9.99 5.13 14.93
C MET A 37 -10.39 6.57 14.52
N THR A 38 -9.94 7.03 13.36
CA THR A 38 -10.32 8.34 12.81
C THR A 38 -11.63 8.32 12.00
N GLY A 39 -12.31 7.17 11.94
CA GLY A 39 -13.63 7.03 11.31
C GLY A 39 -13.60 6.50 9.87
N THR A 40 -12.45 6.11 9.34
CA THR A 40 -12.33 5.44 8.04
C THR A 40 -12.84 4.00 8.16
N SER A 41 -13.62 3.53 7.20
CA SER A 41 -14.00 2.11 7.17
C SER A 41 -12.78 1.21 6.94
N ARG A 42 -12.83 -0.05 7.36
CA ARG A 42 -11.72 -1.00 7.10
C ARG A 42 -11.45 -1.14 5.61
N GLU A 43 -12.50 -1.19 4.80
CA GLU A 43 -12.43 -1.33 3.35
C GLU A 43 -11.72 -0.12 2.72
N ASP A 44 -12.14 1.10 3.05
CA ASP A 44 -11.50 2.33 2.56
C ASP A 44 -10.05 2.45 3.04
N ALA A 45 -9.78 2.07 4.30
CA ALA A 45 -8.43 2.07 4.85
C ALA A 45 -7.50 1.12 4.08
N ILE A 46 -7.99 -0.07 3.75
CA ILE A 46 -7.22 -1.04 2.96
C ILE A 46 -7.04 -0.58 1.53
N ALA A 47 -8.05 0.03 0.92
CA ALA A 47 -7.91 0.62 -0.42
C ALA A 47 -6.84 1.73 -0.43
N MET A 48 -6.82 2.61 0.57
CA MET A 48 -5.77 3.64 0.72
C MET A 48 -4.37 3.04 0.96
N MET A 49 -4.28 1.98 1.76
CA MET A 49 -3.02 1.26 1.97
C MET A 49 -2.55 0.54 0.69
N ALA A 50 -3.47 0.00 -0.10
CA ALA A 50 -3.19 -0.63 -1.40
C ALA A 50 -2.65 0.41 -2.40
N CYS A 51 -3.22 1.61 -2.38
CA CYS A 51 -2.71 2.78 -3.06
C CYS A 51 -1.25 3.10 -2.67
N ALA A 52 -0.92 3.09 -1.38
CA ALA A 52 0.45 3.32 -0.91
C ALA A 52 1.45 2.23 -1.33
N VAL A 53 1.06 0.95 -1.31
CA VAL A 53 1.95 -0.17 -1.71
C VAL A 53 2.14 -0.21 -3.23
N SER A 54 1.17 0.28 -4.00
CA SER A 54 1.22 0.28 -5.47
C SER A 54 2.44 1.01 -6.03
N ILE A 55 2.90 2.08 -5.36
CA ILE A 55 4.10 2.84 -5.75
C ILE A 55 5.34 1.95 -5.71
N GLU A 56 5.51 1.19 -4.62
CA GLU A 56 6.65 0.28 -4.49
C GLU A 56 6.55 -0.90 -5.45
N VAL A 57 5.35 -1.47 -5.58
CA VAL A 57 5.11 -2.58 -6.49
C VAL A 57 5.41 -2.17 -7.93
N PHE A 58 4.98 -0.99 -8.34
CA PHE A 58 5.26 -0.46 -9.66
C PHE A 58 6.75 -0.20 -9.89
N ASP A 59 7.45 0.36 -8.90
CA ASP A 59 8.90 0.62 -8.98
C ASP A 59 9.68 -0.70 -9.11
N VAL A 60 9.32 -1.72 -8.32
CA VAL A 60 9.90 -3.07 -8.41
C VAL A 60 9.64 -3.68 -9.79
N MET A 61 8.41 -3.61 -10.31
CA MET A 61 8.06 -4.23 -11.59
C MET A 61 8.66 -3.51 -12.80
N LYS A 62 8.68 -2.17 -12.80
CA LYS A 62 9.07 -1.36 -13.95
C LYS A 62 10.57 -1.07 -14.00
N ASN A 63 11.17 -0.83 -12.84
CA ASN A 63 12.56 -0.39 -12.73
C ASN A 63 13.50 -1.48 -12.20
N ASP A 64 13.01 -2.71 -11.95
CA ASP A 64 13.76 -3.80 -11.30
C ASP A 64 14.39 -3.37 -9.97
N ALA A 65 13.70 -2.47 -9.27
CA ALA A 65 14.14 -1.92 -7.99
C ALA A 65 13.88 -2.90 -6.84
N GLU A 66 14.59 -2.72 -5.73
CA GLU A 66 14.24 -3.38 -4.48
C GLU A 66 13.06 -2.65 -3.79
N PHE A 67 12.17 -3.41 -3.15
CA PHE A 67 11.04 -2.84 -2.40
C PHE A 67 11.52 -1.91 -1.29
N ASN A 68 11.17 -0.62 -1.35
CA ASN A 68 11.64 0.36 -0.39
C ASN A 68 10.71 0.44 0.83
N LEU A 69 10.97 -0.40 1.83
CA LEU A 69 10.17 -0.45 3.05
C LEU A 69 10.11 0.89 3.79
N LYS A 70 11.17 1.72 3.70
CA LYS A 70 11.21 3.02 4.35
C LYS A 70 10.24 3.99 3.68
N ARG A 71 10.29 4.12 2.34
CA ARG A 71 9.38 4.96 1.56
C ARG A 71 7.93 4.51 1.73
N TYR A 72 7.68 3.20 1.64
CA TYR A 72 6.37 2.63 1.93
C TYR A 72 5.83 3.01 3.32
N SER A 73 6.66 2.90 4.35
CA SER A 73 6.26 3.25 5.73
C SER A 73 5.94 4.73 5.89
N GLN A 74 6.58 5.61 5.11
CA GLN A 74 6.29 7.05 5.10
C GLN A 74 4.93 7.32 4.44
N HIS A 75 4.65 6.71 3.28
CA HIS A 75 3.33 6.84 2.66
C HIS A 75 2.20 6.30 3.55
N LEU A 76 2.45 5.19 4.26
CA LEU A 76 1.49 4.68 5.25
C LEU A 76 1.23 5.67 6.39
N ASP A 77 2.19 6.51 6.78
CA ASP A 77 2.00 7.54 7.81
C ASP A 77 1.19 8.74 7.33
N GLU A 78 1.27 9.06 6.03
CA GLU A 78 0.57 10.18 5.42
C GLU A 78 -0.94 9.91 5.26
N LEU A 79 -1.34 8.63 5.19
CA LEU A 79 -2.76 8.26 5.13
C LEU A 79 -3.59 8.88 6.27
N PRO A 80 -4.76 9.44 5.98
CA PRO A 80 -5.54 9.28 4.74
C PRO A 80 -5.21 10.27 3.61
N ASP A 81 -4.20 11.12 3.78
CA ASP A 81 -3.74 12.01 2.71
C ASP A 81 -3.06 11.19 1.60
N LEU A 82 -3.48 11.40 0.36
CA LEU A 82 -2.98 10.71 -0.83
C LEU A 82 -2.15 11.64 -1.73
N SER A 83 -1.79 12.85 -1.28
CA SER A 83 -1.00 13.80 -2.07
C SER A 83 0.36 13.27 -2.52
N PHE A 84 0.91 12.24 -1.88
CA PHE A 84 2.11 11.55 -2.37
C PHE A 84 1.92 10.86 -3.73
N MET A 85 0.68 10.60 -4.16
CA MET A 85 0.37 10.08 -5.50
C MET A 85 0.25 11.17 -6.56
N GLU A 86 0.10 12.44 -6.18
CA GLU A 86 -0.07 13.54 -7.14
C GLU A 86 1.27 14.02 -7.76
N GLY A 87 2.40 13.45 -7.32
CA GLY A 87 3.75 13.92 -7.63
C GLY A 87 4.58 13.06 -8.59
N GLU A 88 4.00 12.08 -9.29
CA GLU A 88 4.70 11.25 -10.30
C GLU A 88 4.44 11.70 -11.75
#